data_AF-A0A955EPJ0-F1
#
_entry.id   AF-A0A955EPJ0-F1
#
_cell.length_a   1.000
_cell.length_b   1.000
_cell.length_c   1.000
_cell.angle_alpha   90.00
_cell.angle_beta   90.00
_cell.angle_gamma   90.00
#
_symmetry.space_group_name_H-M   'P 1'
#
loop_
_entity.id
_entity.type
_entity.pdbx_description
1 polymer ?
#
loop_
_entity_poly.entity_id
_entity_poly.type
_entity_poly.pdbx_seq_one_letter_code
_entity_poly.pdbx_strand_id
1 'polypeptide(L)'
;RTKIQEESLVYEAKKHSGELPIIGVNTFLDSKGSPTIVPAEVIRSTPEEREHAITSLEAFHRAHAEASRDALDRLQQAAVEDANLFDVLMDVATTCSLGQMSRALYDVGGQYRRNM
;
A
#
# COMPACT_ATOMS: atom_id res chain seq x y z
N ARG A 1 3.67 -16.46 -9.12
CA ARG A 1 3.74 -15.18 -9.86
C ARG A 1 3.77 -15.40 -11.37
N THR A 2 4.65 -16.24 -11.90
CA THR A 2 4.82 -16.49 -13.35
C THR A 2 3.51 -16.86 -14.05
N LYS A 3 2.75 -17.84 -13.55
CA LYS A 3 1.47 -18.22 -14.17
C LYS A 3 0.47 -17.07 -14.28
N ILE A 4 0.39 -16.19 -13.27
CA ILE A 4 -0.49 -15.00 -13.33
C ILE A 4 -0.04 -14.06 -14.46
N GLN A 5 1.27 -13.88 -14.63
CA GLN A 5 1.82 -13.05 -15.70
C GLN A 5 1.60 -13.67 -17.08
N GLU A 6 1.80 -14.99 -17.22
CA GLU A 6 1.53 -15.72 -18.47
C GLU A 6 0.06 -15.61 -18.88
N GLU A 7 -0.87 -15.87 -17.96
CA GLU A 7 -2.30 -15.77 -18.24
C GLU A 7 -2.71 -14.31 -18.54
N SER A 8 -2.11 -13.34 -17.86
CA SER A 8 -2.31 -11.92 -18.17
C SER A 8 -1.82 -11.57 -19.59
N LEU A 9 -0.69 -12.11 -20.02
CA LEU A 9 -0.16 -11.90 -21.37
C LEU A 9 -1.05 -12.56 -22.43
N VAL A 10 -1.54 -13.78 -22.17
CA VAL A 10 -2.49 -14.46 -23.06
C VAL A 10 -3.77 -13.64 -23.20
N TYR A 11 -4.32 -13.15 -22.08
CA TYR A 11 -5.50 -12.29 -22.09
C TYR A 11 -5.27 -11.01 -22.92
N GLU A 12 -4.18 -10.29 -22.66
CA GLU A 12 -3.87 -9.05 -23.41
C GLU A 12 -3.62 -9.32 -24.89
N ALA A 13 -2.94 -10.42 -25.24
CA ALA A 13 -2.74 -10.83 -26.63
C ALA A 13 -4.07 -11.12 -27.35
N LYS A 14 -5.00 -11.82 -26.69
CA LYS A 14 -6.34 -12.09 -27.24
C LYS A 14 -7.19 -10.82 -27.38
N LYS A 15 -7.09 -9.91 -26.41
CA LYS A 15 -7.72 -8.58 -26.48
C LYS A 15 -7.15 -7.74 -27.62
N HIS A 16 -5.84 -7.70 -27.81
CA HIS A 16 -5.23 -6.91 -28.88
C HIS A 16 -5.43 -7.51 -30.27
N SER A 17 -5.41 -8.84 -30.40
CA SER A 17 -5.67 -9.54 -31.67
C SER A 17 -7.14 -9.54 -32.09
N GLY A 18 -8.07 -9.32 -31.15
CA GLY A 18 -9.51 -9.38 -31.39
C GLY A 18 -10.12 -10.78 -31.26
N GLU A 19 -9.31 -11.81 -30.95
CA GLU A 19 -9.79 -13.16 -30.65
C GLU A 19 -10.77 -13.16 -29.46
N LEU A 20 -10.53 -12.27 -28.49
CA LEU A 20 -11.46 -11.96 -27.41
C LEU A 20 -12.23 -10.68 -27.76
N PRO A 21 -13.53 -10.76 -28.13
CA PRO A 21 -14.31 -9.58 -28.45
C PRO A 21 -14.62 -8.76 -27.20
N ILE A 22 -14.20 -7.49 -27.21
CA ILE A 22 -14.49 -6.50 -26.17
C ILE A 22 -15.18 -5.28 -26.82
N ILE A 23 -16.47 -5.14 -26.52
CA ILE A 23 -17.34 -4.10 -27.05
C ILE A 23 -16.81 -2.70 -26.68
N GLY A 24 -16.68 -1.83 -27.68
CA GLY A 24 -16.18 -0.47 -27.48
C GLY A 24 -14.66 -0.39 -27.26
N VAL A 25 -13.92 -1.50 -27.40
CA VAL A 25 -12.45 -1.52 -27.30
C VAL A 25 -11.81 -2.05 -28.58
N ASN A 26 -12.12 -3.28 -28.99
CA ASN A 26 -11.57 -3.88 -30.22
C ASN A 26 -12.65 -4.28 -31.25
N THR A 27 -13.92 -4.21 -30.88
CA THR A 27 -15.07 -4.48 -31.75
C THR A 27 -16.24 -3.57 -31.40
N PHE A 28 -17.21 -3.42 -32.31
CA PHE A 28 -18.34 -2.48 -32.18
C PHE A 28 -17.89 -1.05 -31.86
N LEU A 29 -16.93 -0.54 -32.65
CA LEU A 29 -16.39 0.81 -32.50
C LEU A 29 -17.21 1.83 -33.31
N ASP A 30 -17.24 3.08 -32.85
CA ASP A 30 -17.73 4.21 -33.64
C ASP A 30 -16.80 4.42 -34.85
N SER A 31 -17.28 5.12 -35.88
CA SER A 31 -16.46 5.72 -36.95
C SER A 31 -15.24 6.51 -36.44
N LYS A 32 -15.30 7.06 -35.22
CA LYS A 32 -14.19 7.75 -34.54
C LYS A 32 -13.32 6.83 -33.67
N GLY A 33 -13.55 5.53 -33.68
CA GLY A 33 -12.87 4.54 -32.83
C GLY A 33 -13.44 4.47 -31.41
N SER A 34 -12.56 4.30 -30.43
CA SER A 34 -12.88 4.33 -29.00
C SER A 34 -12.14 5.48 -28.30
N PRO A 35 -12.70 6.70 -28.29
CA PRO A 35 -12.05 7.82 -27.63
C PRO A 35 -12.08 7.63 -26.11
N THR A 36 -10.94 7.86 -25.45
CA THR A 36 -10.89 7.87 -23.99
C THR A 36 -11.71 9.03 -23.45
N ILE A 37 -12.75 8.73 -22.67
CA ILE A 37 -13.55 9.75 -21.99
C ILE A 37 -12.75 10.20 -20.76
N VAL A 38 -12.22 11.42 -20.82
CA VAL A 38 -11.59 12.04 -19.64
C VAL A 38 -12.71 12.54 -18.73
N PRO A 39 -12.81 12.03 -17.49
CA PRO A 39 -13.81 12.52 -16.54
C PRO A 39 -13.60 14.00 -16.26
N ALA A 40 -14.69 14.76 -16.13
CA ALA A 40 -14.64 16.18 -15.79
C ALA A 40 -14.07 16.41 -14.37
N GLU A 41 -14.23 15.44 -13.48
CA GLU A 41 -13.74 15.48 -12.11
C GLU A 41 -13.08 14.15 -11.74
N VAL A 42 -11.99 14.24 -10.96
CA VAL A 42 -11.30 13.08 -10.38
C VAL A 42 -11.17 13.33 -8.89
N ILE A 43 -11.72 12.42 -8.09
CA ILE A 43 -11.62 12.49 -6.63
C ILE A 43 -10.15 12.22 -6.24
N ARG A 44 -9.52 13.21 -5.62
CA ARG A 44 -8.14 13.17 -5.13
C ARG A 44 -8.08 13.86 -3.76
N SER A 45 -7.09 13.51 -2.95
CA SER A 45 -6.83 14.22 -1.70
C SER A 45 -6.53 15.69 -1.96
N THR A 46 -7.09 16.61 -1.20
CA THR A 46 -6.75 18.03 -1.26
C THR A 46 -5.40 18.30 -0.56
N PRO A 47 -4.74 19.45 -0.83
CA PRO A 47 -3.56 19.85 -0.08
C PRO A 47 -3.80 19.96 1.43
N GLU A 48 -4.98 20.45 1.83
CA GLU A 48 -5.36 20.65 3.22
C GLU A 48 -5.48 19.31 3.96
N GLU A 49 -6.05 18.28 3.32
CA GLU A 49 -6.14 16.93 3.90
C GLU A 49 -4.74 16.32 4.13
N ARG A 50 -3.79 16.58 3.23
CA ARG A 50 -2.40 16.11 3.38
C ARG A 50 -1.70 16.83 4.53
N GLU A 51 -1.84 18.15 4.61
CA GLU A 51 -1.24 18.95 5.67
C GLU A 51 -1.82 18.57 7.04
N HIS A 52 -3.12 18.29 7.10
CA HIS A 52 -3.78 17.79 8.30
C HIS A 52 -3.19 16.45 8.75
N ALA A 53 -2.92 15.51 7.82
CA ALA A 53 -2.31 14.23 8.16
C ALA A 53 -0.89 14.40 8.73
N ILE A 54 -0.08 15.30 8.16
CA ILE A 54 1.28 15.61 8.64
C ILE A 54 1.22 16.23 10.03
N THR A 55 0.42 17.28 10.21
CA THR A 55 0.29 17.98 11.50
C THR A 55 -0.20 17.04 12.60
N SER A 56 -1.18 16.18 12.30
CA SER A 56 -1.70 15.19 13.24
C SER A 56 -0.65 14.16 13.63
N LEU A 57 0.17 13.70 12.68
CA LEU A 57 1.26 12.76 12.94
C LEU A 57 2.31 13.39 13.86
N GLU A 58 2.73 14.61 13.58
CA GLU A 58 3.70 15.31 14.43
C GLU A 58 3.17 15.57 15.84
N ALA A 59 1.89 15.93 15.97
CA ALA A 59 1.26 16.10 17.26
C ALA A 59 1.23 14.79 18.06
N PHE A 60 0.89 13.68 17.40
CA PHE A 60 0.94 12.34 17.99
C PHE A 60 2.35 11.96 18.44
N HIS A 61 3.38 12.21 17.61
CA HIS A 61 4.77 11.97 17.98
C HIS A 61 5.23 12.79 19.18
N ARG A 62 4.85 14.07 19.25
CA ARG A 62 5.15 14.92 20.42
C ARG A 62 4.47 14.42 21.68
N ALA A 63 3.20 14.02 21.58
CA ALA A 63 2.42 13.54 22.73
C ALA A 63 2.97 12.25 23.35
N HIS A 64 3.60 11.39 22.54
CA HIS A 64 4.09 10.08 22.96
C HIS A 64 5.62 9.95 22.93
N ALA A 65 6.36 11.07 22.87
CA ALA A 65 7.80 11.08 22.68
C ALA A 65 8.55 10.22 23.73
N GLU A 66 8.15 10.32 25.01
CA GLU A 66 8.78 9.59 26.11
C GLU A 66 8.47 8.09 26.07
N ALA A 67 7.21 7.71 25.81
CA ALA A 67 6.77 6.32 25.82
C ALA A 67 7.14 5.55 24.54
N SER A 68 7.30 6.24 23.41
CA SER A 68 7.46 5.61 22.11
C SER A 68 8.75 4.78 22.00
N ARG A 69 9.83 5.19 22.65
CA ARG A 69 11.11 4.50 22.58
C ARG A 69 11.02 3.11 23.22
N ASP A 70 10.59 3.05 24.48
CA ASP A 70 10.48 1.81 25.23
C ASP A 70 9.47 0.84 24.59
N ALA A 71 8.38 1.39 24.02
CA ALA A 71 7.38 0.62 23.28
C ALA A 71 7.98 -0.04 22.02
N LEU A 72 8.80 0.68 21.25
CA LEU A 72 9.47 0.15 20.06
C LEU A 72 10.55 -0.88 20.42
N ASP A 73 11.33 -0.64 21.47
CA ASP A 73 12.33 -1.60 21.96
C ASP A 73 11.66 -2.92 22.38
N ARG A 74 10.51 -2.85 23.08
CA ARG A 74 9.70 -4.03 23.44
C ARG A 74 9.18 -4.76 22.20
N LEU A 75 8.75 -4.03 21.18
CA LEU A 75 8.28 -4.62 19.92
C LEU A 75 9.41 -5.38 19.21
N GLN A 76 10.61 -4.81 19.18
CA GLN A 76 11.78 -5.46 18.59
C GLN A 76 12.18 -6.71 19.37
N GLN A 77 12.20 -6.63 20.71
CA GLN A 77 12.52 -7.76 21.56
C GLN A 77 11.55 -8.93 21.34
N ALA A 78 10.25 -8.65 21.30
CA ALA A 78 9.22 -9.66 21.04
C ALA A 78 9.42 -10.35 19.68
N ALA A 79 9.83 -9.61 18.65
CA ALA A 79 10.14 -10.18 17.34
C ALA A 79 11.39 -11.08 17.36
N VAL A 80 12.43 -10.70 18.12
CA VAL A 80 13.67 -11.49 18.25
C VAL A 80 13.46 -12.75 19.09
N GLU A 81 12.60 -12.69 20.10
CA GLU A 81 12.26 -13.80 21.00
C GLU A 81 11.21 -14.77 20.45
N ASP A 82 10.73 -14.57 19.21
CA ASP A 82 9.63 -15.34 18.60
C ASP A 82 8.35 -15.34 19.46
N ALA A 83 8.10 -14.22 20.15
CA ALA A 83 6.91 -14.02 20.96
C ALA A 83 5.70 -13.62 20.11
N ASN A 84 4.50 -13.59 20.71
CA ASN A 84 3.30 -13.12 20.02
C ASN A 84 3.38 -11.62 19.72
N LEU A 85 3.81 -11.29 18.50
CA LEU A 85 4.01 -9.91 18.08
C LEU A 85 2.71 -9.09 18.04
N PHE A 86 1.58 -9.72 17.72
CA PHE A 86 0.31 -9.02 17.61
C PHE A 86 -0.18 -8.50 18.97
N ASP A 87 0.06 -9.27 20.04
CA ASP A 87 -0.26 -8.86 21.41
C ASP A 87 0.52 -7.59 21.80
N VAL A 88 1.82 -7.58 21.52
CA VAL A 88 2.68 -6.40 21.76
C VAL A 88 2.28 -5.21 20.88
N LEU A 89 1.87 -5.46 19.63
CA LEU A 89 1.41 -4.42 18.71
C LEU A 89 0.15 -3.70 19.20
N MET A 90 -0.78 -4.40 19.86
CA MET A 90 -2.01 -3.79 20.37
C MET A 90 -1.73 -2.64 21.35
N ASP A 91 -0.72 -2.80 22.19
CA ASP A 91 -0.25 -1.77 23.11
C ASP A 91 0.60 -0.71 22.39
N VAL A 92 1.58 -1.14 21.58
CA VAL A 92 2.56 -0.22 20.95
C VAL A 92 1.86 0.74 19.98
N ALA A 93 0.79 0.31 19.32
CA ALA A 93 0.00 1.16 18.43
C ALA A 93 -0.68 2.35 19.14
N THR A 94 -0.78 2.33 20.47
CA THR A 94 -1.33 3.47 21.24
C THR A 94 -0.35 4.63 21.38
N THR A 95 0.95 4.39 21.21
CA THR A 95 2.03 5.38 21.42
C THR A 95 2.95 5.54 20.22
N CYS A 96 2.86 4.66 19.21
CA CYS A 96 3.76 4.64 18.06
C CYS A 96 2.96 4.66 16.75
N SER A 97 3.41 5.45 15.79
CA SER A 97 2.79 5.50 14.47
C SER A 97 3.12 4.24 13.66
N LEU A 98 2.31 3.97 12.61
CA LEU A 98 2.54 2.87 11.67
C LEU A 98 3.97 2.86 11.12
N GLY A 99 4.51 4.04 10.79
CA GLY A 99 5.86 4.19 10.26
C GLY A 99 6.95 3.85 11.28
N GLN A 100 6.79 4.27 12.54
CA GLN A 100 7.71 3.91 13.63
C GLN A 100 7.74 2.40 13.85
N MET A 101 6.56 1.76 13.96
CA MET A 101 6.46 0.31 14.17
C MET A 101 7.04 -0.48 12.99
N SER A 102 6.69 -0.11 11.75
CA SER A 102 7.21 -0.79 10.55
C SER A 102 8.74 -0.69 10.48
N ARG A 103 9.30 0.47 10.81
CA ARG A 103 10.76 0.68 10.80
C ARG A 103 11.45 -0.18 11.85
N ALA A 104 10.93 -0.19 13.08
CA ALA A 104 11.46 -1.01 14.16
C ALA A 104 11.48 -2.50 13.78
N LEU A 105 10.42 -3.00 13.17
CA LEU A 105 10.34 -4.38 12.68
C LEU A 105 11.28 -4.66 11.50
N TYR A 106 11.53 -3.68 10.62
CA TYR A 106 12.52 -3.86 9.55
C TYR A 106 13.95 -4.01 10.05
N ASP A 107 14.30 -3.37 11.15
CA ASP A 107 15.65 -3.42 11.70
C ASP A 107 15.98 -4.82 12.32
N VAL A 108 14.95 -5.60 12.70
CA VAL A 108 15.12 -6.96 13.28
C VAL A 108 14.61 -8.10 12.41
N GLY A 109 13.54 -7.89 11.65
CA GLY A 109 12.90 -8.89 10.78
C GLY A 109 13.29 -8.79 9.31
N GLY A 110 14.07 -7.77 8.95
CA GLY A 110 14.46 -7.50 7.58
C GLY A 110 13.31 -6.91 6.73
N GLN A 111 13.62 -6.66 5.46
CA GLN A 111 12.66 -6.12 4.49
C GLN A 111 12.38 -7.14 3.40
N TYR A 112 11.14 -7.17 2.92
CA TYR A 112 10.79 -8.01 1.79
C TYR A 112 11.66 -7.67 0.58
N ARG A 113 12.40 -8.68 0.11
CA ARG A 113 13.14 -8.60 -1.15
C ARG A 113 12.25 -9.12 -2.27
N ARG A 114 12.02 -8.29 -3.29
CA ARG A 114 11.24 -8.70 -4.46
C ARG A 114 11.88 -9.91 -5.12
N ASN A 115 11.14 -11.01 -5.17
CA ASN A 115 11.47 -12.13 -6.05
C ASN A 115 11.09 -11.73 -7.48
N MET A 116 12.01 -11.93 -8.43
CA MET A 116 11.74 -11.76 -9.86
C MET A 116 10.68 -12.77 -10.30
#